data_AF-A0A5N6YE81-F1
#
_entry.id   AF-A0A5N6YE81-F1
#
_cell.length_a   1.000
_cell.length_b   1.000
_cell.length_c   1.000
_cell.angle_alpha   90.00
_cell.angle_beta   90.00
_cell.angle_gamma   90.00
#
_symmetry.space_group_name_H-M   'P 1'
#
loop_
_entity.id
_entity.type
_entity.pdbx_description
1 polymer ?
#
loop_
_entity_poly.entity_id
_entity_poly.type
_entity_poly.pdbx_seq_one_letter_code
_entity_poly.pdbx_strand_id
1 'polypeptide(L)'
;MHWLRADLRSWNDMSSLAPLAPFDIIIDKSTSDAIATSPSTTLSPTSISQDTCPVVRDVANTQGETTLSPVELLALHLVPLTSEGTMWFSLSYSTMRFDNLPRLANHWDLVSRTPLKAPQGQTSSFAHAPEVFHWLYILRRK
;
A
#
# COMPACT_ATOMS: atom_id res chain seq x y z
N MET A 1 23.50 9.25 -0.54
CA MET A 1 22.14 8.68 -0.67
C MET A 1 22.21 7.56 -1.68
N HIS A 2 21.80 6.34 -1.32
CA HIS A 2 21.67 5.23 -2.26
C HIS A 2 20.22 5.15 -2.70
N TRP A 3 19.99 5.30 -4.00
CA TRP A 3 18.66 5.19 -4.59
C TRP A 3 18.50 3.80 -5.18
N LEU A 4 17.41 3.13 -4.82
CA LEU A 4 16.99 1.88 -5.43
C LEU A 4 15.69 2.09 -6.19
N ARG A 5 15.53 1.33 -7.27
CA ARG A 5 14.30 1.29 -8.05
C ARG A 5 13.73 -0.11 -7.92
N ALA A 6 12.46 -0.20 -7.54
CA ALA A 6 11.70 -1.44 -7.52
C ALA A 6 10.30 -1.15 -8.03
N ASP A 7 9.75 -2.03 -8.87
CA ASP A 7 8.32 -2.07 -9.09
C ASP A 7 7.63 -2.76 -7.90
N LEU A 8 6.88 -1.97 -7.12
CA LEU A 8 6.21 -2.49 -5.91
C LEU A 8 5.09 -3.50 -6.22
N ARG A 9 4.68 -3.63 -7.49
CA ARG A 9 3.73 -4.64 -7.96
C ARG A 9 4.41 -5.93 -8.46
N SER A 10 5.72 -5.92 -8.63
CA SER A 10 6.54 -7.09 -9.01
C SER A 10 7.14 -7.73 -7.76
N TRP A 11 6.80 -8.99 -7.47
CA TRP A 11 7.45 -9.67 -6.34
C TRP A 11 8.95 -9.88 -6.56
N ASN A 12 9.39 -10.07 -7.80
CA ASN A 12 10.81 -10.23 -8.12
C ASN A 12 11.60 -8.97 -7.74
N ASP A 13 11.06 -7.79 -8.00
CA ASP A 13 11.67 -6.53 -7.60
C ASP A 13 11.60 -6.35 -6.08
N MET A 14 10.46 -6.64 -5.46
CA MET A 14 10.28 -6.48 -4.01
C MET A 14 11.18 -7.42 -3.20
N SER A 15 11.31 -8.67 -3.60
CA SER A 15 12.18 -9.66 -2.95
C SER A 15 13.67 -9.28 -3.06
N SER A 16 14.07 -8.52 -4.09
CA SER A 16 15.43 -7.99 -4.20
C SER A 16 15.80 -7.01 -3.08
N LEU A 17 14.79 -6.45 -2.38
CA LEU A 17 14.97 -5.56 -1.23
C LEU A 17 15.19 -6.32 0.09
N ALA A 18 15.02 -7.65 0.11
CA ALA A 18 15.17 -8.47 1.33
C ALA A 18 16.52 -8.27 2.07
N PRO A 19 17.68 -8.05 1.41
CA PRO A 19 18.93 -7.76 2.12
C PRO A 19 18.93 -6.46 2.94
N LEU A 20 17.95 -5.57 2.71
CA LEU A 20 17.76 -4.32 3.46
C LEU A 20 16.60 -4.40 4.45
N ALA A 21 15.83 -5.48 4.42
CA ALA A 21 14.72 -5.74 5.32
C ALA A 21 15.24 -6.31 6.67
N PRO A 22 14.44 -6.22 7.75
CA PRO A 22 13.10 -5.62 7.81
C PRO A 22 13.14 -4.09 7.80
N PHE A 23 12.13 -3.47 7.20
CA PHE A 23 11.92 -2.02 7.28
C PHE A 23 11.07 -1.69 8.50
N ASP A 24 11.61 -0.92 9.44
CA ASP A 24 10.85 -0.46 10.62
C ASP A 24 9.84 0.64 10.30
N ILE A 25 10.15 1.46 9.29
CA ILE A 25 9.35 2.62 8.87
C ILE A 25 9.26 2.67 7.36
N ILE A 26 8.03 2.80 6.86
CA ILE A 26 7.73 3.04 5.44
C ILE A 26 7.09 4.42 5.32
N ILE A 27 7.68 5.28 4.48
CA ILE A 27 7.15 6.61 4.17
C ILE A 27 6.68 6.59 2.71
N ASP A 28 5.37 6.62 2.53
CA ASP A 28 4.70 6.69 1.25
C ASP A 28 4.13 8.10 1.05
N LYS A 29 4.66 8.81 0.05
CA LYS A 29 4.11 10.08 -0.41
C LYS A 29 3.46 9.86 -1.78
N SER A 30 2.15 9.63 -1.80
CA SER A 30 1.32 9.39 -3.01
C SER A 30 1.71 8.19 -3.88
N THR A 31 2.60 7.31 -3.43
CA THR A 31 2.94 6.07 -4.13
C THR A 31 1.75 5.12 -4.14
N SER A 32 1.05 4.96 -3.01
CA SER A 32 -0.20 4.19 -2.98
C SER A 32 -1.29 4.79 -3.89
N ASP A 33 -1.32 6.13 -4.04
CA ASP A 33 -2.18 6.84 -5.01
C ASP A 33 -1.90 6.39 -6.43
N ALA A 34 -0.65 6.47 -6.86
CA ALA A 34 -0.24 6.03 -8.19
C ALA A 34 -0.57 4.55 -8.41
N ILE A 35 -0.31 3.69 -7.42
CA ILE A 35 -0.54 2.25 -7.52
C ILE A 35 -2.03 1.91 -7.71
N ALA A 36 -2.97 2.57 -7.04
CA ALA A 36 -4.39 2.24 -7.23
C ALA A 36 -4.96 2.57 -8.60
N THR A 37 -4.26 3.36 -9.42
CA THR A 37 -4.69 3.62 -10.80
C THR A 37 -4.49 2.42 -11.72
N SER A 38 -3.80 1.39 -11.24
CA SER A 38 -3.47 0.20 -12.02
C SER A 38 -4.56 -0.89 -11.92
N PRO A 39 -4.62 -1.85 -12.85
CA PRO A 39 -5.64 -2.89 -12.82
C PRO A 39 -5.42 -3.86 -11.66
N SER A 40 -6.52 -4.38 -11.10
CA SER A 40 -6.48 -5.47 -10.11
C SER A 40 -5.78 -6.72 -10.65
N THR A 41 -5.25 -7.54 -9.75
CA THR A 41 -4.57 -8.79 -10.09
C THR A 41 -5.42 -9.96 -9.62
N THR A 42 -5.79 -10.83 -10.54
CA THR A 42 -6.48 -12.09 -10.24
C THR A 42 -5.47 -13.21 -10.09
N LEU A 43 -5.59 -13.95 -8.99
CA LEU A 43 -4.73 -15.05 -8.62
C LEU A 43 -5.56 -16.32 -8.66
N SER A 44 -5.08 -17.33 -9.40
CA SER A 44 -5.68 -18.66 -9.41
C SER A 44 -4.70 -19.67 -8.80
N PRO A 45 -5.14 -20.55 -7.89
CA PRO A 45 -4.28 -21.57 -7.29
C PRO A 45 -3.52 -22.43 -8.31
N THR A 46 -4.09 -22.62 -9.50
CA THR A 46 -3.50 -23.46 -10.56
C THR A 46 -2.46 -22.74 -11.40
N SER A 47 -2.35 -21.40 -11.31
CA SER A 47 -1.44 -20.59 -12.13
C SER A 47 -0.38 -19.83 -11.32
N ILE A 48 -0.34 -20.02 -10.01
CA ILE A 48 0.61 -19.31 -9.15
C ILE A 48 2.02 -19.89 -9.29
N SER A 49 2.94 -19.04 -9.73
CA SER A 49 4.37 -19.34 -9.78
C SER A 49 4.99 -19.45 -8.39
N GLN A 50 6.10 -20.18 -8.29
CA GLN A 50 6.98 -20.14 -7.12
C GLN A 50 7.60 -18.75 -6.87
N ASP A 51 7.56 -17.86 -7.87
CA ASP A 51 8.03 -16.48 -7.79
C ASP A 51 6.94 -15.50 -7.32
N THR A 52 5.80 -16.00 -6.82
CA THR A 52 4.77 -15.14 -6.21
C THR A 52 5.11 -14.88 -4.74
N CYS A 53 4.83 -13.66 -4.26
CA CYS A 53 4.95 -13.31 -2.84
C CYS A 53 4.34 -14.39 -1.94
N PRO A 54 5.04 -14.85 -0.88
CA PRO A 54 4.58 -15.94 -0.03
C PRO A 54 3.20 -15.65 0.59
N VAL A 55 2.98 -14.42 1.05
CA VAL A 55 1.69 -14.01 1.66
C VAL A 55 0.56 -13.99 0.62
N VAL A 56 0.85 -13.55 -0.60
CA VAL A 56 -0.11 -13.54 -1.70
C VAL A 56 -0.48 -14.97 -2.13
N ARG A 57 0.50 -15.87 -2.15
CA ARG A 57 0.31 -17.30 -2.41
C ARG A 57 -0.55 -17.95 -1.34
N ASP A 58 -0.32 -17.64 -0.07
CA ASP A 58 -1.12 -18.17 1.04
C ASP A 58 -2.59 -17.74 0.94
N VAL A 59 -2.84 -16.48 0.56
CA VAL A 59 -4.20 -15.97 0.30
C VAL A 59 -4.89 -16.78 -0.79
N ALA A 60 -4.23 -17.00 -1.93
CA ALA A 60 -4.85 -17.74 -3.03
C ALA A 60 -5.05 -19.23 -2.69
N ASN A 61 -4.11 -19.85 -1.98
CA ASN A 61 -4.24 -21.26 -1.57
C ASN A 61 -5.38 -21.47 -0.55
N THR A 62 -5.65 -20.48 0.30
CA THR A 62 -6.68 -20.57 1.35
C THR A 62 -8.06 -20.13 0.86
N GLN A 63 -8.14 -19.13 -0.02
CA GLN A 63 -9.40 -18.52 -0.46
C GLN A 63 -9.80 -18.92 -1.89
N GLY A 64 -8.95 -19.65 -2.61
CA GLY A 64 -9.17 -20.00 -4.01
C GLY A 64 -8.89 -18.81 -4.95
N GLU A 65 -9.60 -18.78 -6.08
CA GLU A 65 -9.47 -17.68 -7.04
C GLU A 65 -9.83 -16.35 -6.40
N THR A 66 -8.86 -15.43 -6.33
CA THR A 66 -8.97 -14.18 -5.58
C THR A 66 -8.48 -13.02 -6.41
N THR A 67 -9.27 -11.94 -6.47
CA THR A 67 -8.88 -10.69 -7.10
C THR A 67 -8.46 -9.69 -6.03
N LEU A 68 -7.22 -9.20 -6.12
CA LEU A 68 -6.66 -8.20 -5.24
C LEU A 68 -6.63 -6.84 -5.92
N SER A 69 -7.05 -5.79 -5.21
CA SER A 69 -6.81 -4.42 -5.65
C SER A 69 -5.30 -4.14 -5.62
N PRO A 70 -4.79 -3.18 -6.41
CA PRO A 70 -3.37 -2.88 -6.44
C PRO A 70 -2.78 -2.47 -5.08
N VAL A 71 -3.55 -1.74 -4.27
CA VAL A 71 -3.12 -1.30 -2.93
C VAL A 71 -3.11 -2.47 -1.95
N GLU A 72 -4.08 -3.38 -2.06
CA GLU A 72 -4.09 -4.61 -1.27
C GLU A 72 -2.89 -5.48 -1.63
N LEU A 73 -2.57 -5.64 -2.92
CA LEU A 73 -1.37 -6.36 -3.37
C LEU A 73 -0.09 -5.73 -2.83
N LEU A 74 0.05 -4.40 -2.91
CA LEU A 74 1.17 -3.66 -2.32
C LEU A 74 1.31 -3.99 -0.83
N ALA A 75 0.22 -3.94 -0.08
CA ALA A 75 0.25 -4.20 1.36
C ALA A 75 0.70 -5.64 1.67
N LEU A 76 0.29 -6.63 0.87
CA LEU A 76 0.74 -8.02 1.02
C LEU A 76 2.21 -8.21 0.61
N HIS A 77 2.70 -7.49 -0.40
CA HIS A 77 4.13 -7.47 -0.77
C HIS A 77 5.03 -6.87 0.31
N LEU A 78 4.53 -5.92 1.09
CA LEU A 78 5.30 -5.32 2.19
C LEU A 78 5.42 -6.25 3.40
N VAL A 79 4.53 -7.22 3.57
CA VAL A 79 4.53 -8.10 4.75
C VAL A 79 5.86 -8.85 4.96
N PRO A 80 6.46 -9.52 3.96
CA PRO A 80 7.71 -10.25 4.18
C PRO A 80 8.94 -9.34 4.34
N LEU A 81 8.81 -8.05 4.05
CA LEU A 81 9.88 -7.05 4.14
C LEU A 81 9.81 -6.24 5.44
N THR A 82 8.92 -6.61 6.35
CA THR A 82 8.61 -5.85 7.58
C THR A 82 8.51 -6.81 8.77
N SER A 83 8.53 -6.24 9.98
CA SER A 83 8.33 -6.98 11.24
C SER A 83 7.12 -6.44 12.01
N GLU A 84 6.60 -7.22 12.96
CA GLU A 84 5.55 -6.74 13.88
C GLU A 84 5.93 -5.39 14.48
N GLY A 85 4.98 -4.45 14.50
CA GLY A 85 5.21 -3.08 14.97
C GLY A 85 5.73 -2.10 13.90
N THR A 86 6.11 -2.57 12.70
CA THR A 86 6.50 -1.67 11.58
C THR A 86 5.43 -0.64 11.31
N MET A 87 5.84 0.61 11.09
CA MET A 87 4.93 1.73 10.83
C MET A 87 4.96 2.14 9.36
N TRP A 88 3.80 2.18 8.73
CA TRP A 88 3.61 2.68 7.37
C TRP A 88 2.82 3.99 7.38
N PHE A 89 3.52 5.09 7.12
CA PHE A 89 2.95 6.42 6.96
C PHE A 89 2.65 6.64 5.48
N SER A 90 1.38 6.84 5.14
CA SER A 90 0.96 7.09 3.76
C SER A 90 0.21 8.41 3.66
N LEU A 91 0.73 9.32 2.83
CA LEU A 91 0.02 10.53 2.44
C LEU A 91 -0.73 10.27 1.14
N SER A 92 -2.05 10.23 1.23
CA SER A 92 -2.95 9.90 0.11
C SER A 92 -3.91 11.05 -0.21
N TYR A 93 -4.29 11.21 -1.48
CA TYR A 93 -5.34 12.14 -1.89
C TYR A 93 -6.77 11.57 -1.71
N SER A 94 -6.89 10.26 -1.55
CA SER A 94 -8.18 9.59 -1.31
C SER A 94 -8.48 9.43 0.17
N THR A 95 -9.74 9.71 0.54
CA THR A 95 -10.33 9.50 1.88
C THR A 95 -10.57 8.02 2.20
N MET A 96 -10.56 7.15 1.18
CA MET A 96 -10.91 5.72 1.28
C MET A 96 -9.76 4.80 0.82
N ARG A 97 -8.52 5.29 0.82
CA ARG A 97 -7.36 4.59 0.26
C ARG A 97 -7.15 3.17 0.78
N PHE A 98 -7.36 2.99 2.08
CA PHE A 98 -7.14 1.73 2.79
C PHE A 98 -8.45 1.14 3.35
N ASP A 99 -9.59 1.62 2.86
CA ASP A 99 -10.90 1.17 3.30
C ASP A 99 -11.31 -0.09 2.52
N ASN A 100 -12.02 -1.02 3.17
CA ASN A 100 -12.54 -2.24 2.56
C ASN A 100 -11.48 -3.14 1.88
N LEU A 101 -10.27 -3.21 2.45
CA LEU A 101 -9.19 -4.10 2.02
C LEU A 101 -9.00 -5.24 3.04
N PRO A 102 -9.82 -6.30 3.00
CA PRO A 102 -9.88 -7.30 4.07
C PRO A 102 -8.60 -8.11 4.23
N ARG A 103 -7.83 -8.36 3.16
CA ARG A 103 -6.56 -9.11 3.25
C ARG A 103 -5.45 -8.22 3.77
N LEU A 104 -5.46 -6.93 3.43
CA LEU A 104 -4.59 -5.95 4.09
C LEU A 104 -4.87 -5.92 5.59
N ALA A 105 -6.14 -5.89 6.00
CA ALA A 105 -6.56 -5.82 7.40
C ALA A 105 -6.14 -7.04 8.25
N ASN A 106 -5.79 -8.17 7.62
CA ASN A 106 -5.22 -9.33 8.32
C ASN A 106 -3.79 -9.10 8.79
N HIS A 107 -3.05 -8.19 8.13
CA HIS A 107 -1.63 -7.96 8.40
C HIS A 107 -1.32 -6.55 8.90
N TRP A 108 -2.21 -5.59 8.67
CA TRP A 108 -2.02 -4.19 9.01
C TRP A 108 -3.19 -3.67 9.82
N ASP A 109 -2.89 -3.04 10.96
CA ASP A 109 -3.84 -2.24 11.71
C ASP A 109 -3.83 -0.81 11.15
N LEU A 110 -5.01 -0.27 10.79
CA LEU A 110 -5.14 1.16 10.53
C LEU A 110 -5.18 1.91 11.88
N VAL A 111 -4.05 2.50 12.27
CA VAL A 111 -3.89 3.21 13.55
C VAL A 111 -4.55 4.57 13.51
N SER A 112 -4.38 5.33 12.42
CA SER A 112 -5.02 6.63 12.27
C SER A 112 -5.25 7.02 10.82
N ARG A 113 -6.28 7.84 10.61
CA ARG A 113 -6.59 8.54 9.35
C ARG A 113 -6.85 10.00 9.68
N THR A 114 -5.90 10.88 9.37
CA THR A 114 -5.95 12.30 9.72
C THR A 114 -6.10 13.16 8.46
N PRO A 115 -7.14 14.01 8.35
CA PRO A 115 -7.24 14.95 7.25
C PRO A 115 -6.22 16.08 7.42
N LEU A 116 -5.52 16.40 6.34
CA LEU A 116 -4.59 17.51 6.24
C LEU A 116 -5.09 18.46 5.16
N LYS A 117 -5.49 19.67 5.56
CA LYS A 117 -5.96 20.68 4.59
C LYS A 117 -4.83 20.98 3.60
N ALA A 118 -5.12 20.84 2.31
CA ALA A 118 -4.15 21.11 1.27
C ALA A 118 -3.76 22.60 1.30
N PRO A 119 -2.48 22.95 1.07
CA PRO A 119 -2.06 24.34 0.96
C PRO A 119 -2.87 25.06 -0.11
N GLN A 120 -3.42 26.23 0.21
CA GLN A 120 -4.08 27.08 -0.78
C GLN A 120 -2.99 27.84 -1.57
N GLY A 121 -3.11 27.84 -2.90
CA GLY A 121 -2.26 28.66 -3.77
C GLY A 121 -2.51 30.16 -3.54
N GLN A 122 -1.54 31.01 -3.89
CA GLN A 122 -1.63 32.47 -3.67
C GLN A 122 -2.59 33.22 -4.62
N THR A 123 -3.20 32.55 -5.59
CA THR A 123 -3.92 33.19 -6.70
C THR A 123 -5.40 32.78 -6.74
N SER A 124 -6.27 33.80 -6.79
CA SER A 124 -7.73 33.81 -6.98
C SER A 124 -8.60 33.79 -5.71
N SER A 125 -9.70 34.54 -5.76
CA SER A 125 -10.67 34.70 -4.67
C SER A 125 -11.36 33.37 -4.37
N PHE A 126 -11.01 32.74 -3.24
CA PHE A 126 -11.50 31.43 -2.83
C PHE A 126 -12.88 31.41 -2.15
N ALA A 127 -13.70 32.47 -2.30
CA ALA A 127 -14.95 32.61 -1.56
C ALA A 127 -15.93 31.44 -1.77
N HIS A 128 -15.78 30.65 -2.84
CA HIS A 128 -16.60 29.49 -3.17
C HIS A 128 -15.82 28.21 -3.50
N ALA A 129 -14.49 28.18 -3.29
CA ALA A 129 -13.70 26.97 -3.57
C ALA A 129 -13.86 25.96 -2.42
N PRO A 130 -14.17 24.68 -2.69
CA PRO A 130 -14.26 23.67 -1.65
C PRO A 130 -12.91 23.46 -0.97
N GLU A 131 -12.95 23.10 0.32
CA GLU A 131 -11.73 22.70 1.01
C GLU A 131 -11.21 21.38 0.45
N VAL A 132 -9.93 21.38 0.05
CA VAL A 132 -9.24 20.19 -0.44
C VAL A 132 -8.40 19.64 0.71
N PHE A 133 -8.41 18.32 0.87
CA PHE A 133 -7.65 17.62 1.90
C PHE A 133 -6.78 16.51 1.30
N HIS A 134 -5.60 16.34 1.87
CA HIS A 134 -4.84 15.10 1.82
C HIS A 134 -5.14 14.31 3.09
N TRP A 135 -4.82 13.02 3.09
CA TRP A 135 -5.10 12.12 4.18
C TRP A 135 -3.81 11.44 4.61
N LEU A 136 -3.39 11.69 5.85
CA LEU A 136 -2.30 10.96 6.47
C LEU A 136 -2.86 9.70 7.11
N TYR A 137 -2.51 8.57 6.54
CA TYR A 137 -2.75 7.25 7.09
C TYR A 137 -1.52 6.78 7.85
N ILE A 138 -1.77 6.17 9.00
CA ILE A 138 -0.76 5.45 9.76
C ILE A 138 -1.25 4.02 9.88
N LEU A 139 -0.53 3.09 9.28
CA LEU A 139 -0.75 1.66 9.44
C LEU A 139 0.37 1.05 10.28
N ARG A 140 0.05 0.01 11.06
CA ARG A 140 1.02 -0.74 11.86
C ARG A 140 0.95 -2.22 11.52
N ARG A 141 2.11 -2.85 11.32
CA ARG A 141 2.20 -4.28 11.07
C ARG A 141 1.81 -5.05 12.35
N LYS A 142 0.86 -5.97 12.20
CA LYS A 142 0.43 -6.91 13.25
C LYS A 142 1.41 -8.06 13.45
#